data_AF-A0A1G6E8Z2-F1
#
_entry.id   AF-A0A1G6E8Z2-F1
#
_cell.length_a   1.000
_cell.length_b   1.000
_cell.length_c   1.000
_cell.angle_alpha   90.00
_cell.angle_beta   90.00
_cell.angle_gamma   90.00
#
_symmetry.space_group_name_H-M   'P 1'
#
loop_
_entity.id
_entity.type
_entity.pdbx_description
1 polymer ?
#
loop_
_entity_poly.entity_id
_entity_poly.type
_entity_poly.pdbx_seq_one_letter_code
_entity_poly.pdbx_strand_id
1 'polypeptide(L)'
;MRKRNKTISIRCTDDEYSCVHRKAEQHGLKLNEFVLKAALGKKIIVAEGLAEVVKQQKAVGNNLNQLVRLAHEGRVRVVDLKPVLEQYTSATALLANALREVK
;
A
#
# COMPACT_ATOMS: atom_id res chain seq x y z
N MET A 1 11.89 -18.75 9.90
CA MET A 1 12.78 -17.57 9.80
C MET A 1 13.88 -17.86 8.77
N ARG A 2 14.11 -17.00 7.78
CA ARG A 2 15.08 -17.27 6.70
C ARG A 2 16.51 -17.02 7.23
N LYS A 3 17.37 -18.06 7.27
CA LYS A 3 18.78 -17.91 7.70
C LYS A 3 19.60 -17.22 6.59
N ARG A 4 20.24 -16.09 6.91
CA ARG A 4 21.18 -15.37 6.03
C ARG A 4 22.60 -15.60 6.55
N ASN A 5 23.27 -16.64 6.05
CA ASN A 5 24.59 -17.08 6.54
C ASN A 5 25.74 -16.70 5.60
N LYS A 6 25.46 -15.95 4.52
CA LYS A 6 26.44 -15.54 3.52
C LYS A 6 26.51 -14.00 3.50
N THR A 7 27.72 -13.47 3.53
CA THR A 7 28.01 -12.03 3.47
C THR A 7 28.55 -11.69 2.10
N ILE A 8 28.07 -10.58 1.54
CA ILE A 8 28.62 -9.97 0.32
C ILE A 8 29.37 -8.72 0.78
N SER A 9 30.68 -8.68 0.57
CA SER A 9 31.51 -7.51 0.86
C SER A 9 31.78 -6.75 -0.44
N ILE A 10 31.44 -5.47 -0.46
CA ILE A 10 31.56 -4.61 -1.65
C ILE A 10 32.40 -3.40 -1.23
N ARG A 11 33.51 -3.17 -1.94
CA ARG A 11 34.26 -1.91 -1.82
C ARG A 11 33.60 -0.87 -2.73
N CYS A 12 33.38 0.32 -2.19
CA CYS A 12 32.81 1.46 -2.89
C CYS A 12 33.54 2.73 -2.45
N THR A 13 33.52 3.73 -3.32
CA THR A 13 33.92 5.10 -3.01
C THR A 13 32.87 5.78 -2.12
N ASP A 14 33.23 6.89 -1.47
CA ASP A 14 32.28 7.66 -0.64
C ASP A 14 31.07 8.16 -1.45
N ASP A 15 31.29 8.53 -2.72
CA ASP A 15 30.23 8.98 -3.63
C ASP A 15 29.26 7.85 -3.98
N GLU A 16 29.79 6.66 -4.28
CA GLU A 16 28.98 5.47 -4.54
C GLU A 16 28.18 5.06 -3.31
N TYR A 17 28.82 5.05 -2.13
CA TYR A 17 28.16 4.73 -0.87
C TYR A 17 27.00 5.69 -0.60
N SER A 18 27.24 6.99 -0.73
CA SER A 18 26.23 8.05 -0.52
C SER A 18 25.07 7.93 -1.52
N CYS A 19 25.37 7.61 -2.78
CA CYS A 19 24.36 7.43 -3.81
C CYS A 19 23.45 6.22 -3.51
N VAL A 20 24.03 5.09 -3.11
CA VAL A 20 23.27 3.88 -2.75
C VAL A 20 22.47 4.11 -1.46
N HIS A 21 23.04 4.80 -0.48
CA HIS A 21 22.36 5.14 0.77
C HIS A 21 21.13 6.01 0.52
N ARG A 22 21.29 7.09 -0.25
CA ARG A 22 20.18 7.98 -0.60
C ARG A 22 19.08 7.26 -1.37
N LYS A 23 19.42 6.37 -2.29
CA LYS A 23 18.42 5.53 -3.00
C LYS A 23 17.69 4.60 -2.03
N ALA A 24 18.39 3.99 -1.08
CA ALA A 24 17.75 3.15 -0.07
C ALA A 24 16.75 3.94 0.79
N GLU A 25 17.11 5.16 1.21
CA GLU A 25 16.24 6.06 1.98
C GLU A 25 15.01 6.50 1.17
N GLN A 26 15.19 6.87 -0.10
CA GLN A 26 14.08 7.21 -1.00
C GLN A 26 13.06 6.08 -1.14
N HIS A 27 13.51 4.83 -0.99
CA HIS A 27 12.65 3.66 -1.01
C HIS A 27 12.17 3.19 0.37
N GLY A 28 12.53 3.91 1.45
CA GLY A 28 12.18 3.54 2.82
C GLY A 28 12.78 2.20 3.27
N LEU A 29 13.87 1.74 2.63
CA LEU A 29 14.50 0.45 2.88
C LEU A 29 15.83 0.61 3.60
N LYS A 30 16.18 -0.39 4.43
CA LYS A 30 17.56 -0.51 4.95
C LYS A 30 18.50 -0.82 3.79
N LEU A 31 19.72 -0.28 3.84
CA LEU A 31 20.75 -0.44 2.80
C LEU A 31 20.93 -1.90 2.34
N ASN A 32 21.04 -2.85 3.27
CA ASN A 32 21.18 -4.28 2.96
C ASN A 32 19.95 -4.84 2.22
N GLU A 33 18.74 -4.43 2.62
CA GLU A 33 17.51 -4.87 1.96
C GLU A 33 17.37 -4.27 0.56
N PHE A 34 17.70 -2.99 0.40
CA PHE A 34 17.74 -2.31 -0.88
C PHE A 34 18.71 -2.99 -1.84
N VAL A 35 19.97 -3.20 -1.42
CA VAL A 35 21.01 -3.84 -2.24
C VAL A 35 20.61 -5.26 -2.64
N LEU A 36 20.07 -6.06 -1.71
CA LEU A 36 19.61 -7.41 -2.04
C LEU A 36 18.41 -7.43 -2.98
N LYS A 37 17.43 -6.53 -2.82
CA LYS A 37 16.29 -6.44 -3.74
C LYS A 37 16.72 -5.99 -5.12
N ALA A 38 17.57 -4.97 -5.20
CA ALA A 38 18.13 -4.44 -6.45
C ALA A 38 18.95 -5.51 -7.18
N ALA A 39 19.87 -6.19 -6.49
CA ALA A 39 20.71 -7.23 -7.08
C ALA A 39 19.93 -8.46 -7.54
N LEU A 40 18.77 -8.74 -6.92
CA LEU A 40 17.88 -9.84 -7.31
C LEU A 40 16.83 -9.42 -8.37
N GLY A 41 16.90 -8.19 -8.91
CA GLY A 41 15.94 -7.69 -9.89
C GLY A 41 14.50 -7.60 -9.37
N LYS A 42 14.31 -7.52 -8.06
CA LYS A 42 12.97 -7.42 -7.46
C LYS A 42 12.45 -6.01 -7.63
N LYS A 43 11.16 -5.87 -7.99
CA LYS A 43 10.49 -4.58 -8.00
C LYS A 43 10.52 -3.97 -6.60
N ILE A 44 11.02 -2.74 -6.48
CA ILE A 44 11.01 -1.94 -5.25
C ILE A 44 9.92 -0.89 -5.42
N ILE A 45 8.76 -1.13 -4.81
CA ILE A 45 7.58 -0.26 -4.94
C ILE A 45 7.39 0.47 -3.62
N VAL A 46 7.34 1.80 -3.70
CA VAL A 46 7.07 2.69 -2.57
C VAL A 46 5.60 3.09 -2.67
N ALA A 47 4.77 2.52 -1.82
CA ALA A 47 3.34 2.82 -1.76
C ALA A 47 3.04 3.77 -0.61
N GLU A 48 3.59 5.00 -0.67
CA GLU A 48 3.25 6.05 0.27
C GLU A 48 1.78 6.46 0.13
N GLY A 49 1.12 6.74 1.26
CA GLY A 49 -0.28 7.17 1.29
C GLY A 49 -1.32 6.06 1.09
N LEU A 50 -0.95 4.87 0.60
CA LEU A 50 -1.90 3.78 0.36
C LEU A 50 -2.64 3.32 1.63
N ALA A 51 -1.94 3.32 2.78
CA ALA A 51 -2.55 3.02 4.07
C ALA A 51 -3.63 4.03 4.46
N GLU A 52 -3.44 5.32 4.16
CA GLU A 52 -4.43 6.36 4.44
C GLU A 52 -5.64 6.20 3.50
N VAL A 53 -5.41 5.87 2.22
CA VAL A 53 -6.51 5.59 1.30
C VAL A 53 -7.36 4.40 1.78
N VAL A 54 -6.72 3.32 2.24
CA VAL A 54 -7.43 2.16 2.82
C VAL A 54 -8.24 2.55 4.07
N LYS A 55 -7.70 3.42 4.92
CA LYS A 55 -8.38 3.92 6.11
C LYS A 55 -9.61 4.76 5.75
N GLN A 56 -9.49 5.67 4.78
CA GLN A 56 -10.61 6.46 4.26
C GLN A 56 -11.68 5.55 3.65
N GLN A 57 -11.28 4.52 2.90
CA GLN A 57 -12.20 3.54 2.33
C GLN A 57 -13.00 2.82 3.43
N LYS A 58 -12.34 2.38 4.50
CA LYS A 58 -13.01 1.76 5.66
C LYS A 58 -14.01 2.71 6.33
N ALA A 59 -13.69 4.00 6.44
CA ALA A 59 -14.59 5.00 6.99
C ALA A 59 -15.86 5.16 6.13
N VAL A 60 -15.71 5.20 4.80
CA VAL A 60 -16.85 5.25 3.87
C VAL A 60 -17.72 4.01 3.98
N GLY A 61 -17.12 2.80 4.04
CA GLY A 61 -17.87 1.56 4.25
C GLY A 61 -18.63 1.53 5.58
N ASN A 62 -18.05 2.07 6.66
CA ASN A 62 -18.75 2.19 7.95
C ASN A 62 -19.95 3.15 7.86
N ASN A 63 -19.81 4.28 7.17
CA ASN A 63 -20.91 5.22 6.96
C ASN A 63 -22.05 4.57 6.15
N LEU A 64 -21.71 3.78 5.12
CA LEU A 64 -22.69 3.01 4.36
C LEU A 64 -23.43 2.01 5.25
N ASN A 65 -22.72 1.26 6.10
CA ASN A 65 -23.34 0.32 7.04
C ASN A 65 -24.32 1.02 8.00
N GLN A 66 -23.98 2.23 8.46
CA GLN A 66 -24.88 3.03 9.29
C GLN A 66 -26.14 3.47 8.52
N LEU A 67 -25.98 3.94 7.28
CA LEU A 67 -27.12 4.33 6.44
C LEU A 67 -28.06 3.15 6.17
N VAL A 68 -27.51 1.98 5.84
CA VAL A 68 -28.29 0.74 5.64
C VAL A 68 -29.04 0.36 6.91
N ARG A 69 -28.40 0.45 8.07
CA ARG A 69 -29.04 0.19 9.36
C ARG A 69 -30.19 1.17 9.64
N LEU A 70 -29.97 2.47 9.43
CA LEU A 70 -31.01 3.50 9.63
C LEU A 70 -32.19 3.33 8.66
N ALA A 71 -31.92 2.91 7.43
CA ALA A 71 -32.95 2.56 6.46
C ALA A 71 -33.75 1.32 6.90
N HIS A 72 -33.07 0.28 7.39
CA HIS A 72 -33.71 -0.93 7.92
C HIS A 72 -34.59 -0.62 9.15
N GLU A 73 -34.14 0.27 10.04
CA GLU A 73 -34.90 0.76 11.19
C GLU A 73 -36.11 1.64 10.80
N GLY A 74 -36.35 1.87 9.49
CA GLY A 74 -37.46 2.69 8.98
C GLY A 74 -37.27 4.20 9.21
N ARG A 75 -36.10 4.62 9.68
CA ARG A 75 -35.77 6.02 10.00
C ARG A 75 -35.36 6.84 8.78
N VAL A 76 -34.95 6.17 7.70
CA VAL A 76 -34.61 6.79 6.40
C VAL A 76 -35.39 6.06 5.31
N ARG A 77 -36.17 6.80 4.51
CA ARG A 77 -37.19 6.19 3.65
C ARG A 77 -36.72 5.75 2.27
N VAL A 78 -35.85 6.50 1.58
CA VAL A 78 -35.20 6.06 0.33
C VAL A 78 -33.95 6.92 0.11
N VAL A 79 -32.78 6.29 0.00
CA VAL A 79 -31.61 6.88 -0.67
C VAL A 79 -31.21 5.85 -1.72
N ASP A 80 -31.23 6.21 -3.00
CA ASP A 80 -30.70 5.34 -4.06
C ASP A 80 -29.18 5.27 -3.93
N LEU A 81 -28.71 4.25 -3.23
CA LEU A 81 -27.29 4.02 -2.94
C LEU A 81 -26.60 3.21 -4.02
N LYS A 82 -27.31 2.71 -5.05
CA LYS A 82 -26.70 1.92 -6.14
C LYS A 82 -25.52 2.63 -6.81
N PRO A 83 -25.63 3.88 -7.28
CA PRO A 83 -24.53 4.54 -7.97
C PRO A 83 -23.31 4.77 -7.06
N VAL A 84 -23.54 5.06 -5.78
CA VAL A 84 -22.47 5.23 -4.79
C VAL A 84 -21.79 3.89 -4.49
N LEU A 85 -22.58 2.81 -4.37
CA LEU A 85 -22.08 1.46 -4.13
C LEU A 85 -21.25 0.94 -5.31
N GLU A 86 -21.67 1.19 -6.54
CA GLU A 86 -20.94 0.81 -7.75
C GLU A 86 -19.60 1.54 -7.83
N GLN A 87 -19.59 2.87 -7.63
CA GLN A 87 -18.36 3.66 -7.62
C GLN A 87 -17.42 3.24 -6.48
N TYR A 88 -17.97 3.00 -5.28
CA TYR A 88 -17.21 2.51 -4.14
C TYR A 88 -16.60 1.13 -4.39
N THR A 89 -17.36 0.21 -4.99
CA THR A 89 -16.88 -1.14 -5.32
C THR A 89 -15.77 -1.09 -6.36
N SER A 90 -15.95 -0.26 -7.41
CA SER A 90 -14.93 -0.03 -8.44
C SER A 90 -13.64 0.54 -7.84
N ALA A 91 -13.74 1.59 -7.01
CA ALA A 91 -12.60 2.18 -6.32
C ALA A 91 -11.89 1.16 -5.40
N THR A 92 -12.66 0.34 -4.68
CA THR A 92 -12.11 -0.72 -3.82
C THR A 92 -11.38 -1.79 -4.63
N ALA A 93 -11.91 -2.19 -5.79
CA ALA A 93 -11.28 -3.17 -6.67
C ALA A 93 -9.96 -2.65 -7.26
N LEU A 94 -9.92 -1.38 -7.67
CA LEU A 94 -8.70 -0.72 -8.14
C LEU A 94 -7.64 -0.65 -7.03
N LEU A 95 -8.03 -0.29 -5.81
CA LEU A 95 -7.13 -0.30 -4.65
C LEU A 95 -6.62 -1.71 -4.32
N ALA A 96 -7.49 -2.72 -4.39
CA ALA A 96 -7.11 -4.11 -4.15
C ALA A 96 -6.12 -4.63 -5.20
N ASN A 97 -6.27 -4.21 -6.46
CA ASN A 97 -5.31 -4.52 -7.52
C ASN A 97 -3.97 -3.80 -7.28
N ALA A 98 -3.98 -2.53 -6.92
CA ALA A 98 -2.77 -1.78 -6.57
C ALA A 98 -2.04 -2.43 -5.37
N LEU A 99 -2.77 -2.90 -4.36
CA LEU A 99 -2.20 -3.63 -3.22
C LEU A 99 -1.57 -4.98 -3.60
N ARG A 100 -2.06 -5.64 -4.67
CA ARG A 100 -1.45 -6.88 -5.18
C ARG A 100 -0.14 -6.63 -5.90
N GLU A 101 -0.03 -5.55 -6.66
CA GLU A 101 1.21 -5.17 -7.35
C GLU A 101 2.32 -4.77 -6.36
N VAL A 102 1.96 -4.30 -5.16
CA VAL A 102 2.91 -3.89 -4.10
C VAL A 102 3.46 -5.09 -3.30
N LYS A 103 2.82 -6.27 -3.34
CA LYS A 103 3.24 -7.48 -2.62
C LYS A 103 4.23 -8.33 -3.42
#